data_AF-A0A9D0DGY4-F1
#
_entry.id   AF-A0A9D0DGY4-F1
#
_cell.length_a   1.000
_cell.length_b   1.000
_cell.length_c   1.000
_cell.angle_alpha   90.00
_cell.angle_beta   90.00
_cell.angle_gamma   90.00
#
_symmetry.space_group_name_H-M   'P 1'
#
loop_
_entity.id
_entity.type
_entity.pdbx_description
1 polymer ?
#
loop_
_entity_poly.entity_id
_entity_poly.type
_entity_poly.pdbx_seq_one_letter_code
_entity_poly.pdbx_strand_id
1 'polypeptide(L)'
;MNKRRSGIWGITLSAVMYLTVPVMAGAAVDLHNEPANGSNTPVRSPAHHLSTADHSKFKVLNQDFATGQEVTEACLSCHTEAGHQFQQTYHWTWKSVRGEQKGIGKKNVLNNF
;
A
#
# COMPACT_ATOMS: atom_id res chain seq x y z
N MET A 1 -5.62 69.67 -0.68
CA MET A 1 -6.65 69.79 -1.75
C MET A 1 -5.92 70.12 -3.05
N ASN A 2 -6.24 69.40 -4.15
CA ASN A 2 -5.59 69.41 -5.48
C ASN A 2 -4.21 68.70 -5.54
N LYS A 3 -3.81 67.92 -6.56
CA LYS A 3 -4.34 67.66 -7.93
C LYS A 3 -3.50 66.51 -8.55
N ARG A 4 -4.13 65.67 -9.41
CA ARG A 4 -3.57 65.10 -10.68
C ARG A 4 -2.52 63.97 -10.53
N ARG A 5 -2.43 62.91 -11.37
CA ARG A 5 -2.94 62.61 -12.72
C ARG A 5 -2.79 61.10 -13.04
N SER A 6 -3.78 60.57 -13.76
CA SER A 6 -3.78 59.59 -14.87
C SER A 6 -2.66 58.55 -15.07
N GLY A 7 -3.09 57.31 -15.37
CA GLY A 7 -2.33 56.33 -16.15
C GLY A 7 -3.04 54.98 -16.35
N ILE A 8 -4.07 54.92 -17.19
CA ILE A 8 -4.70 53.70 -17.71
C ILE A 8 -3.97 53.30 -19.00
N TRP A 9 -3.41 52.09 -19.06
CA TRP A 9 -3.15 51.29 -20.27
C TRP A 9 -3.52 49.85 -19.83
N GLY A 10 -4.54 49.16 -20.34
CA GLY A 10 -5.05 49.16 -21.71
C GLY A 10 -4.46 47.98 -22.47
N ILE A 11 -4.77 46.74 -22.08
CA ILE A 11 -4.69 45.57 -22.98
C ILE A 11 -6.01 44.83 -22.87
N THR A 12 -6.88 45.11 -23.82
CA THR A 12 -8.15 44.44 -24.04
C THR A 12 -8.01 43.38 -25.14
N LEU A 13 -8.71 42.27 -24.88
CA LEU A 13 -9.56 41.53 -25.82
C LEU A 13 -8.98 40.47 -26.75
N SER A 14 -9.79 39.39 -26.78
CA SER A 14 -10.03 38.44 -27.87
C SER A 14 -9.10 37.23 -27.92
N ALA A 15 -9.56 36.01 -28.14
CA ALA A 15 -10.90 35.48 -28.33
C ALA A 15 -10.85 33.95 -28.13
N VAL A 16 -12.01 33.41 -27.83
CA VAL A 16 -12.46 32.02 -27.91
C VAL A 16 -11.68 31.16 -28.92
N MET A 17 -11.16 30.02 -28.45
CA MET A 17 -10.98 28.84 -29.30
C MET A 17 -11.46 27.59 -28.54
N TYR A 18 -12.74 27.29 -28.75
CA TYR A 18 -13.33 25.97 -28.59
C TYR A 18 -12.73 25.00 -29.62
N LEU A 19 -12.79 23.69 -29.33
CA LEU A 19 -12.38 22.51 -30.14
C LEU A 19 -10.96 22.02 -29.77
N THR A 20 -10.72 20.83 -29.21
CA THR A 20 -11.47 19.57 -29.20
C THR A 20 -11.09 18.77 -27.93
N VAL A 21 -12.07 18.21 -27.23
CA VAL A 21 -11.82 17.11 -26.28
C VAL A 21 -11.83 15.84 -27.11
N PRO A 22 -10.72 15.10 -27.25
CA PRO A 22 -10.84 13.74 -27.71
C PRO A 22 -11.50 12.95 -26.59
N VAL A 23 -12.78 12.63 -26.79
CA VAL A 23 -13.40 11.47 -26.14
C VAL A 23 -12.56 10.27 -26.58
N MET A 24 -11.61 9.88 -25.75
CA MET A 24 -10.96 8.59 -25.91
C MET A 24 -11.99 7.54 -25.53
N ALA A 25 -12.58 6.94 -26.58
CA ALA A 25 -13.42 5.78 -26.47
C ALA A 25 -12.71 4.71 -25.63
N GLY A 26 -13.39 4.24 -24.59
CA GLY A 26 -12.91 3.15 -23.76
C GLY A 26 -12.78 1.87 -24.60
N ALA A 27 -11.56 1.38 -24.75
CA ALA A 27 -11.33 -0.05 -24.88
C ALA A 27 -11.42 -0.61 -23.46
N ALA A 28 -12.56 -1.24 -23.13
CA ALA A 28 -12.60 -2.16 -22.00
C ALA A 28 -11.65 -3.30 -22.36
N VAL A 29 -10.42 -3.23 -21.85
CA VAL A 29 -9.55 -4.41 -21.80
C VAL A 29 -10.21 -5.37 -20.83
N ASP A 30 -10.61 -6.53 -21.33
CA ASP A 30 -11.06 -7.66 -20.53
C ASP A 30 -9.96 -7.97 -19.50
N LEU A 31 -10.18 -7.54 -18.26
CA LEU A 31 -9.30 -7.85 -17.14
C LEU A 31 -9.51 -9.32 -16.79
N HIS A 32 -8.68 -10.15 -17.40
CA HIS A 32 -8.18 -11.43 -16.88
C HIS A 32 -9.22 -12.54 -16.70
N ASN A 33 -9.42 -13.31 -17.77
CA ASN A 33 -9.57 -14.75 -17.65
C ASN A 33 -8.36 -15.43 -18.30
N GLU A 34 -7.26 -15.53 -17.55
CA GLU A 34 -6.11 -16.38 -17.91
C GLU A 34 -6.15 -17.61 -17.01
N PRO A 35 -6.17 -18.84 -17.55
CA PRO A 35 -6.16 -20.06 -16.74
C PRO A 35 -4.87 -20.12 -15.93
N ALA A 36 -4.99 -20.47 -14.65
CA ALA A 36 -3.87 -20.60 -13.73
C ALA A 36 -2.86 -21.66 -14.23
N ASN A 37 -1.84 -21.22 -14.97
CA ASN A 37 -0.66 -22.01 -15.25
C ASN A 37 0.40 -21.68 -14.19
N GLY A 38 0.83 -22.69 -13.44
CA GLY A 38 1.78 -22.59 -12.33
C GLY A 38 3.20 -22.23 -12.75
N SER A 39 3.38 -21.02 -13.27
CA SER A 39 4.68 -20.45 -13.62
C SER A 39 5.33 -19.82 -12.39
N ASN A 40 6.45 -20.41 -11.95
CA ASN A 40 7.36 -19.86 -10.93
C ASN A 40 8.15 -18.63 -11.42
N THR A 41 7.48 -17.70 -12.10
CA THR A 41 8.04 -16.39 -12.45
C THR A 41 7.86 -15.46 -11.25
N PRO A 42 8.92 -14.78 -10.75
CA PRO A 42 8.76 -13.77 -9.73
C PRO A 42 7.93 -12.63 -10.32
N VAL A 43 6.64 -12.59 -10.01
CA VAL A 43 5.79 -11.45 -10.34
C VAL A 43 6.33 -10.29 -9.51
N ARG A 44 7.15 -9.43 -10.12
CA ARG A 44 7.52 -8.15 -9.53
C ARG A 44 6.26 -7.28 -9.57
N SER A 45 5.42 -7.40 -8.55
CA SER A 45 4.35 -6.43 -8.32
C SER A 45 4.95 -5.02 -8.33
N PRO A 46 4.30 -4.03 -8.99
CA PRO A 46 4.73 -2.65 -8.90
C PRO A 46 4.44 -2.18 -7.48
N ALA A 47 5.42 -2.37 -6.59
CA ALA A 47 5.30 -2.04 -5.18
C ALA A 47 5.36 -0.52 -5.04
N HIS A 48 4.22 0.08 -4.71
CA HIS A 48 4.24 1.30 -3.91
C HIS A 48 5.03 0.97 -2.63
N HIS A 49 6.24 1.52 -2.51
CA HIS A 49 7.09 1.36 -1.33
C HIS A 49 6.44 2.08 -0.13
N LEU A 50 5.53 1.41 0.57
CA LEU A 50 4.95 1.87 1.84
C LEU A 50 5.88 1.64 3.04
N SER A 51 7.06 1.04 2.81
CA SER A 51 8.09 0.83 3.83
C SER A 51 9.21 1.85 3.68
N THR A 52 9.64 2.43 4.80
CA THR A 52 10.83 3.30 4.86
C THR A 52 12.14 2.53 4.75
N ALA A 53 12.09 1.20 4.92
CA ALA A 53 13.22 0.30 4.79
C ALA A 53 13.09 -0.60 3.55
N ASP A 54 14.16 -0.66 2.76
CA ASP A 54 14.31 -1.60 1.64
C ASP A 54 15.10 -2.82 2.12
N HIS A 55 14.37 -3.87 2.51
CA HIS A 55 14.94 -5.06 3.12
C HIS A 55 15.90 -5.85 2.21
N SER A 56 15.83 -5.65 0.89
CA SER A 56 16.76 -6.27 -0.05
C SER A 56 18.20 -5.77 0.09
N LYS A 57 18.39 -4.61 0.75
CA LYS A 57 19.72 -4.00 0.95
C LYS A 57 20.40 -4.44 2.24
N PHE A 58 19.72 -5.19 3.12
CA PHE A 58 20.29 -5.60 4.40
C PHE A 58 21.03 -6.93 4.28
N LYS A 59 22.34 -6.93 4.53
CA LYS A 59 23.18 -8.14 4.47
C LYS A 59 22.68 -9.26 5.38
N VAL A 60 22.10 -8.95 6.54
CA VAL A 60 21.55 -9.94 7.48
C VAL A 60 20.40 -10.77 6.87
N LEU A 61 19.71 -10.22 5.87
CA LEU A 61 18.62 -10.90 5.16
C LEU A 61 19.08 -11.51 3.82
N ASN A 62 20.33 -11.25 3.40
CA ASN A 62 20.87 -11.73 2.14
C ASN A 62 21.69 -13.02 2.35
N GLN A 63 21.01 -14.05 2.83
CA GLN A 63 21.54 -15.38 3.04
C GLN A 63 20.42 -16.40 2.88
N ASP A 64 20.79 -17.66 2.69
CA ASP A 64 19.81 -18.75 2.68
C ASP A 64 19.38 -19.06 4.12
N PHE A 65 18.08 -19.26 4.31
CA PHE A 65 17.49 -19.68 5.58
C PHE A 65 16.90 -21.07 5.41
N ALA A 66 17.23 -21.99 6.33
CA ALA A 66 16.70 -23.34 6.33
C ALA A 66 15.30 -23.41 6.98
N THR A 67 15.01 -22.49 7.91
CA THR A 67 13.77 -22.48 8.68
C THR A 67 13.16 -21.08 8.79
N GLY A 68 11.84 -21.00 9.03
CA GLY A 68 11.17 -19.72 9.27
C GLY A 68 11.59 -19.05 10.59
N GLN A 69 12.08 -19.83 11.56
CA GLN A 69 12.61 -19.34 12.82
C GLN A 69 13.89 -18.54 12.59
N GLU A 70 14.80 -19.02 11.74
CA GLU A 70 16.03 -18.29 11.40
C GLU A 70 15.73 -16.94 10.72
N VAL A 71 14.71 -16.90 9.84
CA VAL A 71 14.24 -15.63 9.25
C VAL A 71 13.71 -14.70 10.34
N THR A 72 12.95 -15.24 11.30
CA THR A 72 12.39 -14.45 12.42
C THR A 72 13.50 -13.90 13.30
N GLU A 73 14.53 -14.69 13.62
CA GLU A 73 15.70 -14.23 14.37
C GLU A 73 16.41 -13.08 13.66
N ALA A 74 16.59 -13.17 12.34
CA ALA A 74 17.16 -12.07 11.54
C ALA A 74 16.27 -10.81 11.56
N CYS A 75 14.95 -10.94 11.50
CA CYS A 75 14.03 -9.80 11.63
C CYS A 75 14.13 -9.14 13.02
N LEU A 76 14.23 -9.94 14.08
CA LEU A 76 14.29 -9.47 15.46
C LEU A 76 15.63 -8.79 15.83
N SER A 77 16.68 -8.95 15.02
CA SER A 77 17.94 -8.22 15.22
C SER A 77 17.78 -6.71 15.05
N CYS A 78 16.75 -6.25 14.34
CA CYS A 78 16.42 -4.84 14.18
C CYS A 78 15.04 -4.49 14.78
N HIS A 79 14.09 -5.42 14.77
CA HIS A 79 12.73 -5.24 15.30
C HIS A 79 12.57 -5.89 16.68
N THR A 80 13.38 -5.46 17.65
CA THR A 80 13.52 -6.12 18.96
C THR A 80 12.21 -6.32 19.72
N GLU A 81 11.27 -5.36 19.60
CA GLU A 81 9.97 -5.42 20.30
C GLU A 81 8.83 -5.99 19.44
N ALA A 82 9.01 -6.10 18.13
CA ALA A 82 7.92 -6.42 17.22
C ALA A 82 7.36 -7.82 17.49
N GLY A 83 8.21 -8.78 17.86
CA GLY A 83 7.76 -10.11 18.27
C GLY A 83 6.81 -10.04 19.47
N HIS A 84 7.20 -9.32 20.53
CA HIS A 84 6.37 -9.15 21.72
C HIS A 84 5.05 -8.43 21.41
N GLN A 85 5.10 -7.37 20.60
CA GLN A 85 3.92 -6.61 20.20
C GLN A 85 2.97 -7.45 19.34
N PHE A 86 3.50 -8.19 18.37
CA PHE A 86 2.71 -9.05 17.49
C PHE A 86 1.99 -10.16 18.26
N GLN A 87 2.66 -10.74 19.25
CA GLN A 87 2.09 -11.80 20.09
C GLN A 87 0.91 -11.33 20.96
N GLN A 88 0.75 -10.03 21.16
CA GLN A 88 -0.41 -9.45 21.85
C GLN A 88 -1.61 -9.22 20.92
N THR A 89 -1.47 -9.43 19.61
CA THR A 89 -2.53 -9.16 18.63
C THR A 89 -3.50 -10.35 18.47
N TYR A 90 -4.64 -10.08 17.84
CA TYR A 90 -5.62 -11.10 17.44
C TYR A 90 -5.06 -12.07 16.38
N HIS A 91 -4.08 -11.64 15.56
CA HIS A 91 -3.43 -12.51 14.57
C HIS A 91 -2.60 -13.62 15.22
N TRP A 92 -2.05 -13.38 16.41
CA TRP A 92 -1.31 -14.40 17.16
C TRP A 92 -2.19 -15.17 18.14
N THR A 93 -2.97 -14.45 18.97
CA THR A 93 -3.77 -15.07 20.03
C THR A 93 -5.02 -15.78 19.51
N TRP A 94 -5.48 -15.41 18.30
CA TRP A 94 -6.74 -15.82 17.70
C TRP A 94 -7.96 -15.53 18.57
N LYS A 95 -7.87 -14.47 19.38
CA LYS A 95 -8.93 -13.98 20.25
C LYS A 95 -9.11 -12.49 20.03
N SER A 96 -10.34 -12.00 20.10
CA SER A 96 -10.60 -10.57 20.19
C SER A 96 -10.01 -10.02 21.49
N VAL A 97 -9.31 -8.90 21.38
CA VAL A 97 -8.62 -8.24 22.50
C VAL A 97 -9.47 -7.16 23.18
N ARG A 98 -10.58 -6.71 22.55
CA ARG A 98 -11.42 -5.60 23.03
C ARG A 98 -12.90 -5.81 22.66
N GLY A 99 -13.79 -5.07 23.32
CA GLY A 99 -15.24 -5.12 23.10
C GLY A 99 -15.93 -6.29 23.80
N GLU A 100 -17.23 -6.44 23.55
CA GLU A 100 -18.09 -7.46 24.18
C GLU A 100 -17.64 -8.90 23.88
N GLN A 101 -17.00 -9.11 22.73
CA GLN A 101 -16.49 -10.40 22.29
C GLN A 101 -15.06 -10.68 22.77
N LYS A 102 -14.55 -9.94 23.77
CA LYS A 102 -13.19 -10.14 24.30
C LYS A 102 -12.99 -11.60 24.71
N GLY A 103 -11.92 -12.21 24.21
CA GLY A 103 -11.57 -13.61 24.49
C GLY A 103 -12.21 -14.63 23.54
N ILE A 104 -13.15 -14.22 22.69
CA ILE A 104 -13.72 -15.05 21.61
C ILE A 104 -12.94 -14.79 20.31
N GLY A 105 -12.63 -15.83 19.57
CA GLY A 105 -12.06 -15.74 18.23
C GLY A 105 -11.85 -17.12 17.61
N LYS A 106 -11.06 -17.21 16.53
CA LYS A 106 -10.86 -18.46 15.77
C LYS A 106 -10.42 -19.63 16.66
N LYS A 107 -9.75 -19.38 17.78
CA LYS A 107 -9.30 -20.43 18.71
C LYS A 107 -10.43 -21.18 19.41
N ASN A 108 -11.58 -20.55 19.63
CA ASN A 108 -12.66 -21.07 20.47
C ASN A 108 -14.08 -20.78 19.95
N VAL A 109 -14.21 -20.22 18.75
CA VAL A 109 -15.50 -20.02 18.10
C VAL A 109 -15.91 -21.30 17.37
N LEU A 110 -17.16 -21.72 17.54
CA LEU A 110 -17.76 -22.79 16.75
C LEU A 110 -18.41 -22.18 15.51
N ASN A 111 -18.23 -22.81 14.36
CA ASN A 111 -18.88 -22.44 13.11
C ASN A 111 -19.44 -23.69 12.42
N ASN A 112 -20.10 -23.50 11.28
CA ASN A 112 -20.76 -24.53 10.48
C ASN A 112 -20.11 -24.72 9.09
N PHE A 113 -18.79 -24.48 8.99
CA PHE A 113 -17.99 -24.62 7.77
C PHE A 113 -17.07 -25.84 7.83
#